data_AF-A0A3M1RQ32-F1
#
_entry.id   AF-A0A3M1RQ32-F1
#
_cell.length_a   1.000
_cell.length_b   1.000
_cell.length_c   1.000
_cell.angle_alpha   90.00
_cell.angle_beta   90.00
_cell.angle_gamma   90.00
#
_symmetry.space_group_name_H-M   'P 1'
#
loop_
_entity.id
_entity.type
_entity.pdbx_description
1 polymer ?
#
loop_
_entity_poly.entity_id
_entity_poly.type
_entity_poly.pdbx_seq_one_letter_code
_entity_poly.pdbx_strand_id
1 'polypeptide(L)'
;MNLNAFLDRALLDMLGPSLFAFRPELVLCGTIVLLLLGHMFLPRWKSLPFLLTFAGSAFALFLLEPWAYLSGGSVPVVPAFSGMLILDGFGLFFRSILLGFAILYVLYTRISGIPREEDAVDFFVLFLGATLGMCIMVSANHMLTVFMGVEMASVPSYVLAGFLKGKRPGGEAALKFAVFGGATAGVMLYGITLLGGVLGSFHIPTMASH
;
A
#
# COMPACT_ATOMS: atom_id res chain seq x y z
N MET A 1 -17.34 -31.65 -0.43
CA MET A 1 -17.49 -30.24 -0.02
C MET A 1 -18.21 -29.52 -1.15
N ASN A 2 -19.38 -28.92 -0.91
CA ASN A 2 -20.17 -28.28 -1.97
C ASN A 2 -19.47 -26.99 -2.43
N LEU A 3 -19.06 -26.94 -3.70
CA LEU A 3 -18.33 -25.79 -4.27
C LEU A 3 -19.09 -24.47 -4.08
N ASN A 4 -20.42 -24.48 -4.27
CA ASN A 4 -21.26 -23.30 -4.07
C ASN A 4 -21.27 -22.84 -2.61
N ALA A 5 -21.31 -23.75 -1.65
CA ALA A 5 -21.27 -23.40 -0.23
C ALA A 5 -19.90 -22.85 0.21
N PHE A 6 -18.82 -23.27 -0.45
CA PHE A 6 -17.49 -22.69 -0.26
C PHE A 6 -17.40 -21.29 -0.88
N LEU A 7 -17.90 -21.12 -2.11
CA LEU A 7 -17.93 -19.83 -2.80
C LEU A 7 -18.78 -18.81 -2.03
N ASP A 8 -19.97 -19.19 -1.56
CA ASP A 8 -20.83 -18.29 -0.79
C ASP A 8 -20.17 -17.86 0.52
N ARG A 9 -19.51 -18.77 1.23
CA ARG A 9 -18.76 -18.42 2.46
C ARG A 9 -17.58 -17.51 2.17
N ALA A 10 -16.81 -17.79 1.12
CA ALA A 10 -15.70 -16.95 0.72
C ALA A 10 -16.17 -15.55 0.30
N LEU A 11 -17.26 -15.46 -0.47
CA LEU A 11 -17.83 -14.19 -0.92
C LEU A 11 -18.41 -13.39 0.25
N LEU A 12 -19.10 -14.03 1.20
CA LEU A 12 -19.63 -13.35 2.38
C LEU A 12 -18.52 -12.84 3.31
N ASP A 13 -17.44 -13.60 3.47
CA ASP A 13 -16.24 -13.19 4.22
C ASP A 13 -15.52 -12.01 3.55
N MET A 14 -15.39 -12.07 2.22
CA MET A 14 -14.74 -11.02 1.42
C MET A 14 -15.54 -9.71 1.37
N LEU A 15 -16.85 -9.79 1.10
CA LEU A 15 -17.69 -8.61 0.85
C LEU A 15 -18.22 -7.94 2.12
N GLY A 16 -18.27 -8.67 3.24
CA GLY A 16 -18.76 -8.13 4.50
C GLY A 16 -17.64 -7.60 5.40
N PRO A 17 -17.15 -8.42 6.36
CA PRO A 17 -16.22 -7.96 7.39
C PRO A 17 -14.87 -7.55 6.82
N SER A 18 -14.32 -8.30 5.84
CA SER A 18 -13.00 -8.04 5.27
C SER A 18 -12.93 -6.69 4.53
N LEU A 19 -13.96 -6.36 3.75
CA LEU A 19 -14.02 -5.11 3.00
C LEU A 19 -14.10 -3.90 3.93
N PHE A 20 -14.88 -4.00 5.02
CA PHE A 20 -14.94 -2.94 6.02
C PHE A 20 -13.63 -2.80 6.82
N ALA A 21 -12.85 -3.86 6.96
CA ALA A 21 -11.56 -3.80 7.62
C ALA A 21 -10.47 -3.14 6.74
N PHE A 22 -10.66 -3.17 5.41
CA PHE A 22 -9.77 -2.58 4.40
C PHE A 22 -10.15 -1.14 3.99
N ARG A 23 -10.98 -0.43 4.78
CA ARG A 23 -11.43 0.94 4.50
C ARG A 23 -10.31 1.94 4.19
N PRO A 24 -9.20 2.01 4.95
CA PRO A 24 -8.15 3.01 4.73
C PRO A 24 -7.52 2.87 3.34
N GLU A 25 -7.25 1.64 2.93
CA GLU A 25 -6.68 1.31 1.64
C GLU A 25 -7.66 1.58 0.50
N LEU A 26 -8.94 1.29 0.69
CA LEU A 26 -9.97 1.65 -0.29
C LEU A 26 -10.04 3.17 -0.51
N VAL A 27 -9.85 3.97 0.55
CA VAL A 27 -9.75 5.42 0.41
C VAL A 27 -8.52 5.81 -0.40
N LEU A 28 -7.35 5.21 -0.17
CA LEU A 28 -6.15 5.48 -0.96
C LEU A 28 -6.34 5.07 -2.44
N CYS A 29 -6.95 3.92 -2.70
CA CYS A 29 -7.33 3.51 -4.05
C CYS A 29 -8.28 4.51 -4.71
N GLY A 30 -9.31 4.92 -3.97
CA GLY A 30 -10.28 5.92 -4.43
C GLY A 30 -9.63 7.26 -4.74
N THR A 31 -8.69 7.71 -3.91
CA THR A 31 -7.98 8.98 -4.13
C THR A 31 -7.05 8.90 -5.33
N ILE A 32 -6.36 7.77 -5.56
CA ILE A 32 -5.59 7.52 -6.79
C ILE A 32 -6.47 7.61 -8.03
N VAL A 33 -7.62 6.92 -8.02
CA VAL A 33 -8.57 6.95 -9.15
C VAL A 33 -9.12 8.36 -9.38
N LEU A 34 -9.48 9.08 -8.31
CA LEU A 34 -9.94 10.47 -8.39
C LEU A 34 -8.86 11.42 -8.93
N LEU A 35 -7.59 11.21 -8.59
CA LEU A 35 -6.47 11.97 -9.14
C LEU A 35 -6.32 11.74 -10.64
N LEU A 36 -6.36 10.47 -11.08
CA LEU A 36 -6.24 10.11 -12.49
C LEU A 36 -7.42 10.64 -13.33
N LEU A 37 -8.65 10.45 -12.85
CA LEU A 37 -9.85 10.97 -13.52
C LEU A 37 -9.86 12.50 -13.52
N GLY A 38 -9.52 13.12 -12.38
CA GLY A 38 -9.43 14.58 -12.26
C GLY A 38 -8.44 15.18 -13.25
N HIS A 39 -7.29 14.52 -13.45
CA HIS A 39 -6.30 14.93 -14.44
C HIS A 39 -6.80 14.78 -15.88
N MET A 40 -7.54 13.71 -16.18
CA MET A 40 -8.09 13.47 -17.52
C MET A 40 -9.18 14.49 -17.90
N PHE A 41 -10.03 14.91 -16.95
CA PHE A 41 -11.17 15.77 -17.23
C PHE A 41 -10.94 17.26 -16.95
N LEU A 42 -10.07 17.62 -15.98
CA LEU A 42 -9.88 19.00 -15.53
C LEU A 42 -8.39 19.42 -15.54
N PRO A 43 -7.77 19.64 -16.73
CA PRO A 43 -6.35 19.96 -16.86
C PRO A 43 -5.93 21.34 -16.31
N ARG A 44 -6.85 22.14 -15.76
CA ARG A 44 -6.61 23.55 -15.36
C ARG A 44 -6.49 23.78 -13.85
N TRP A 45 -6.68 22.76 -13.01
CA TRP A 45 -6.71 22.93 -11.55
C TRP A 45 -5.37 22.60 -10.91
N LYS A 46 -4.51 23.62 -10.80
CA LYS A 46 -3.10 23.51 -10.39
C LYS A 46 -2.87 23.05 -8.93
N SER A 47 -3.80 23.30 -8.01
CA SER A 47 -3.67 22.95 -6.58
C SER A 47 -4.50 21.74 -6.14
N LEU A 48 -5.36 21.23 -7.01
CA LEU A 48 -6.27 20.12 -6.69
C LEU A 48 -5.55 18.82 -6.32
N PRO A 49 -4.45 18.40 -7.00
CA PRO A 49 -3.78 17.15 -6.70
C PRO A 49 -3.26 17.12 -5.26
N PHE A 50 -2.59 18.19 -4.83
CA PHE A 50 -2.09 18.32 -3.47
C PHE A 50 -3.21 18.24 -2.43
N LEU A 51 -4.31 18.97 -2.63
CA LEU A 51 -5.43 18.98 -1.69
C LEU A 51 -6.10 17.60 -1.60
N LEU A 52 -6.31 16.94 -2.74
CA LEU A 52 -6.90 15.60 -2.81
C LEU A 52 -6.01 14.55 -2.14
N THR A 53 -4.70 14.57 -2.38
CA THR A 53 -3.77 13.63 -1.74
C THR A 53 -3.71 13.88 -0.24
N PHE A 54 -3.64 15.14 0.20
CA PHE A 54 -3.65 15.48 1.62
C PHE A 54 -4.94 15.04 2.31
N ALA A 55 -6.09 15.41 1.74
CA ALA A 55 -7.40 15.04 2.27
C ALA A 55 -7.61 13.53 2.26
N GLY A 56 -7.17 12.85 1.19
CA GLY A 56 -7.23 11.40 1.04
C GLY A 56 -6.44 10.65 2.10
N SER A 57 -5.17 11.01 2.30
CA SER A 57 -4.31 10.40 3.32
C SER A 57 -4.77 10.72 4.74
N ALA A 58 -5.25 11.95 4.99
CA ALA A 58 -5.81 12.33 6.28
C ALA A 58 -7.12 11.58 6.58
N PHE A 59 -7.99 11.42 5.58
CA PHE A 59 -9.23 10.66 5.72
C PHE A 59 -8.97 9.16 5.90
N ALA A 60 -7.97 8.60 5.20
CA ALA A 60 -7.54 7.22 5.43
C ALA A 60 -7.00 7.01 6.85
N LEU A 61 -6.21 7.96 7.38
CA LEU A 61 -5.72 7.91 8.76
C LEU A 61 -6.85 8.06 9.79
N PHE A 62 -7.85 8.89 9.48
CA PHE A 62 -9.04 9.01 10.30
C PHE A 62 -9.82 7.69 10.33
N LEU A 63 -10.12 7.08 9.18
CA LEU A 63 -10.83 5.81 9.12
C LEU A 63 -10.07 4.62 9.73
N LEU A 64 -8.75 4.74 9.90
CA LEU A 64 -7.95 3.75 10.62
C LEU A 64 -8.25 3.78 12.13
N GLU A 65 -8.82 4.86 12.66
CA GLU A 65 -9.18 5.04 14.07
C GLU A 65 -8.03 4.78 15.08
N PRO A 66 -6.81 5.34 14.88
CA PRO A 66 -5.68 5.09 15.78
C PRO A 66 -5.93 5.54 17.23
N TRP A 67 -6.86 6.47 17.45
CA TRP A 67 -7.25 6.92 18.79
C TRP A 67 -7.92 5.82 19.61
N ALA A 68 -8.61 4.86 18.99
CA ALA A 68 -9.23 3.75 19.69
C ALA A 68 -8.16 2.89 20.39
N TYR A 69 -7.01 2.71 19.73
CA TYR A 69 -5.85 2.04 20.31
C TYR A 69 -5.18 2.84 21.43
N LEU A 70 -5.01 4.15 21.23
CA LEU A 70 -4.42 5.04 22.25
C LEU A 70 -5.28 5.17 23.51
N SER A 71 -6.60 4.96 23.40
CA SER A 71 -7.54 5.00 24.53
C SER A 71 -7.47 3.75 25.44
N GLY A 72 -6.56 2.81 25.18
CA GLY A 72 -6.41 1.59 25.96
C GLY A 72 -7.41 0.48 25.59
N GLY A 73 -8.13 0.64 24.48
CA GLY A 73 -9.03 -0.39 23.95
C GLY A 73 -8.25 -1.61 23.45
N SER A 74 -8.70 -2.82 23.79
CA SER A 74 -8.20 -4.04 23.18
C SER A 74 -8.60 -4.07 21.70
N VAL A 75 -7.62 -3.98 20.80
CA VAL A 75 -7.87 -4.14 19.36
C VAL A 75 -8.06 -5.63 19.07
N PRO A 76 -9.26 -6.05 18.59
CA PRO A 76 -9.48 -7.45 18.25
C PRO A 76 -8.59 -7.83 17.06
N VAL A 77 -8.00 -9.02 17.11
CA VAL A 77 -7.30 -9.59 15.95
C VAL A 77 -8.36 -10.03 14.94
N VAL A 78 -8.46 -9.33 13.82
CA VAL A 78 -9.44 -9.61 12.77
C VAL A 78 -8.70 -10.21 11.56
N PRO A 79 -8.87 -11.52 11.29
CA PRO A 79 -8.41 -12.08 10.03
C PRO A 79 -9.30 -11.56 8.90
N ALA A 80 -8.69 -11.04 7.84
CA ALA A 80 -9.36 -10.55 6.65
C ALA A 80 -8.95 -11.39 5.42
N PHE A 81 -9.86 -11.47 4.44
CA PHE A 81 -9.67 -12.22 3.19
C PHE A 81 -9.22 -13.66 3.45
N SER A 82 -10.01 -14.41 4.24
CA SER A 82 -9.73 -15.81 4.59
C SER A 82 -8.36 -16.03 5.25
N GLY A 83 -7.86 -15.03 5.98
CA GLY A 83 -6.60 -15.12 6.75
C GLY A 83 -5.35 -14.73 5.96
N MET A 84 -5.47 -14.24 4.72
CA MET A 84 -4.34 -13.70 3.97
C MET A 84 -3.83 -12.38 4.56
N LEU A 85 -4.71 -11.61 5.19
CA LEU A 85 -4.40 -10.39 5.91
C LEU A 85 -4.82 -10.55 7.37
N ILE A 86 -4.01 -10.00 8.29
CA ILE A 86 -4.35 -9.89 9.71
C ILE A 86 -4.31 -8.42 10.10
N LEU A 87 -5.38 -7.99 10.77
CA LEU A 87 -5.49 -6.66 11.36
C LEU A 87 -5.41 -6.80 12.87
N ASP A 88 -4.33 -6.27 13.42
CA ASP A 88 -4.00 -6.29 14.83
C ASP A 88 -3.47 -4.92 15.28
N GLY A 89 -3.24 -4.76 16.58
CA GLY A 89 -2.71 -3.51 17.13
C GLY A 89 -1.32 -3.14 16.58
N PHE A 90 -0.50 -4.12 16.23
CA PHE A 90 0.81 -3.91 15.62
C PHE A 90 0.69 -3.33 14.21
N GLY A 91 -0.14 -3.94 13.36
CA GLY A 91 -0.41 -3.45 12.02
C GLY A 91 -1.03 -2.06 12.03
N LEU A 92 -1.96 -1.80 12.95
CA LEU A 92 -2.56 -0.48 13.17
C LEU A 92 -1.49 0.59 13.45
N PHE A 93 -0.54 0.30 14.34
CA PHE A 93 0.54 1.20 14.69
C PHE A 93 1.42 1.55 13.48
N PHE A 94 1.94 0.54 12.76
CA PHE A 94 2.79 0.80 11.58
C PHE A 94 2.04 1.50 10.45
N ARG A 95 0.78 1.16 10.21
CA ARG A 95 -0.06 1.84 9.21
C ARG A 95 -0.30 3.31 9.57
N SER A 96 -0.50 3.61 10.86
CA SER A 96 -0.63 4.99 11.33
C SER A 96 0.64 5.81 11.09
N ILE A 97 1.83 5.21 11.29
CA ILE A 97 3.12 5.84 10.97
C ILE A 97 3.24 6.09 9.46
N LEU A 98 2.92 5.10 8.63
CA LEU A 98 3.01 5.22 7.17
C LEU A 98 2.08 6.31 6.63
N LEU A 99 0.83 6.33 7.08
CA LEU A 99 -0.15 7.36 6.67
C LEU A 99 0.22 8.74 7.23
N GLY A 100 0.72 8.82 8.47
CA GLY A 100 1.24 10.04 9.05
C GLY A 100 2.44 10.59 8.27
N PHE A 101 3.38 9.72 7.89
CA PHE A 101 4.48 10.07 7.00
C PHE A 101 3.95 10.54 5.64
N ALA A 102 2.91 9.92 5.10
CA ALA A 102 2.32 10.35 3.83
C ALA A 102 1.75 11.77 3.88
N ILE A 103 1.08 12.13 4.98
CA ILE A 103 0.58 13.49 5.20
C ILE A 103 1.74 14.50 5.30
N LEU A 104 2.78 14.17 6.09
CA LEU A 104 3.96 15.03 6.25
C LEU A 104 4.74 15.18 4.96
N TYR A 105 4.88 14.11 4.17
CA TYR A 105 5.57 14.12 2.90
C TYR A 105 4.85 15.00 1.88
N VAL A 106 3.52 14.90 1.82
CA VAL A 106 2.70 15.80 1.00
C VAL A 106 2.90 17.26 1.43
N LEU A 107 2.86 17.55 2.73
CA LEU A 107 3.11 18.91 3.22
C LEU A 107 4.52 19.41 2.85
N TYR A 108 5.53 18.55 2.96
CA TYR A 108 6.91 18.85 2.59
C TYR A 108 7.03 19.18 1.10
N THR A 109 6.44 18.38 0.20
CA THR A 109 6.51 18.65 -1.26
C THR A 109 5.88 19.99 -1.62
N ARG A 110 4.83 20.42 -0.91
CA ARG A 110 4.23 21.74 -1.08
C ARG A 110 5.14 22.88 -0.65
N ILE A 111 5.92 22.71 0.41
CA ILE A 111 6.88 23.72 0.87
C ILE A 111 8.10 23.77 -0.06
N SER A 112 8.57 22.60 -0.51
CA SER A 112 9.73 22.49 -1.39
C SER A 112 9.45 22.92 -2.84
N GLY A 113 8.18 22.97 -3.26
CA GLY A 113 7.81 23.30 -4.64
C GLY A 113 8.24 22.26 -5.68
N ILE A 114 8.52 21.05 -5.23
CA ILE A 114 8.86 19.88 -6.06
C ILE A 114 7.78 18.85 -5.75
N PRO A 115 6.97 18.38 -6.73
CA PRO A 115 7.15 18.44 -8.19
C PRO A 115 6.58 19.71 -8.86
N ARG A 116 6.86 19.89 -10.16
CA ARG A 116 6.17 20.91 -10.96
C ARG A 116 4.67 20.64 -10.98
N GLU A 117 3.85 21.69 -11.00
CA GLU A 117 2.38 21.58 -10.97
C GLU A 117 1.82 20.67 -12.07
N GLU A 118 2.46 20.66 -13.25
CA GLU A 118 2.06 19.85 -14.40
C GLU A 118 2.26 18.34 -14.17
N ASP A 119 3.29 17.96 -13.42
CA ASP A 119 3.64 16.55 -13.14
C ASP A 119 3.12 16.10 -11.75
N ALA A 120 2.44 16.97 -11.00
CA ALA A 120 2.07 16.71 -9.61
C ALA A 120 1.11 15.50 -9.46
N VAL A 121 0.21 15.30 -10.43
CA VAL A 121 -0.71 14.15 -10.41
C VAL A 121 0.05 12.84 -10.49
N ASP A 122 0.90 12.68 -11.50
CA ASP A 122 1.67 11.45 -11.72
C ASP A 122 2.53 11.13 -10.50
N PHE A 123 3.15 12.16 -9.91
CA PHE A 123 3.92 12.03 -8.69
C PHE A 123 3.10 11.49 -7.52
N PHE A 124 1.94 12.10 -7.24
CA PHE A 124 1.11 11.71 -6.11
C PHE A 124 0.43 10.34 -6.32
N VAL A 125 0.10 9.98 -7.56
CA VAL A 125 -0.41 8.63 -7.89
C VAL A 125 0.63 7.56 -7.59
N LEU A 126 1.87 7.75 -8.04
CA LEU A 126 2.97 6.82 -7.75
C LEU A 126 3.27 6.75 -6.25
N PHE A 127 3.26 7.90 -5.58
CA PHE A 127 3.50 7.99 -4.14
C PHE A 127 2.42 7.28 -3.31
N LEU A 128 1.14 7.51 -3.62
CA LEU A 128 0.02 6.83 -2.96
C LEU A 128 0.01 5.34 -3.28
N GLY A 129 0.34 4.95 -4.51
CA GLY A 129 0.49 3.55 -4.91
C GLY A 129 1.56 2.83 -4.08
N ALA A 130 2.71 3.47 -3.87
CA ALA A 130 3.76 2.92 -3.00
C ALA A 130 3.30 2.81 -1.54
N THR A 131 2.61 3.85 -1.04
CA THR A 131 2.06 3.87 0.32
C THR A 131 1.04 2.76 0.55
N LEU A 132 0.16 2.53 -0.41
CA LEU A 132 -0.82 1.46 -0.40
C LEU A 132 -0.14 0.07 -0.35
N GLY A 133 0.91 -0.15 -1.15
CA GLY A 133 1.71 -1.38 -1.09
C GLY A 133 2.34 -1.60 0.29
N MET A 134 2.89 -0.55 0.91
CA MET A 134 3.43 -0.61 2.26
C MET A 134 2.36 -0.93 3.31
N CYS A 135 1.15 -0.37 3.20
CA CYS A 135 0.04 -0.71 4.10
C CYS A 135 -0.39 -2.18 3.99
N ILE A 136 -0.47 -2.71 2.76
CA ILE A 136 -0.78 -4.14 2.52
C ILE A 136 0.31 -5.03 3.11
N MET A 137 1.57 -4.66 2.92
CA MET A 137 2.73 -5.39 3.43
C MET A 137 2.71 -5.52 4.96
N VAL A 138 2.34 -4.45 5.68
CA VAL A 138 2.25 -4.45 7.15
C VAL A 138 1.20 -5.44 7.67
N SER A 139 0.10 -5.63 6.95
CA SER A 139 -0.99 -6.53 7.33
C SER A 139 -0.87 -7.94 6.73
N ALA A 140 0.23 -8.23 6.02
CA ALA A 140 0.41 -9.49 5.29
C ALA A 140 0.63 -10.68 6.23
N ASN A 141 -0.20 -11.71 6.09
CA ASN A 141 -0.10 -12.97 6.85
C ASN A 141 0.22 -14.19 5.96
N HIS A 142 0.48 -13.94 4.67
CA HIS A 142 0.83 -14.95 3.69
C HIS A 142 2.06 -14.48 2.90
N MET A 143 3.00 -15.38 2.63
CA MET A 143 4.29 -15.04 1.99
C MET A 143 4.11 -14.39 0.61
N LEU A 144 3.10 -14.83 -0.16
CA LEU A 144 2.77 -14.19 -1.44
C LEU A 144 2.24 -12.76 -1.26
N THR A 145 1.47 -12.49 -0.20
CA THR A 145 0.95 -11.15 0.09
C THR A 145 2.07 -10.21 0.52
N VAL A 146 3.07 -10.72 1.25
CA VAL A 146 4.30 -9.98 1.56
C VAL A 146 5.01 -9.60 0.25
N PHE A 147 5.23 -10.55 -0.65
CA PHE A 147 5.85 -10.29 -1.95
C PHE A 147 5.08 -9.24 -2.76
N MET A 148 3.75 -9.37 -2.85
CA MET A 148 2.91 -8.40 -3.55
C MET A 148 2.97 -7.00 -2.92
N GLY A 149 2.98 -6.89 -1.59
CA GLY A 149 3.12 -5.61 -0.90
C GLY A 149 4.48 -4.94 -1.17
N VAL A 150 5.56 -5.72 -1.16
CA VAL A 150 6.91 -5.23 -1.48
C VAL A 150 6.99 -4.73 -2.93
N GLU A 151 6.51 -5.51 -3.90
CA GLU A 151 6.54 -5.11 -5.31
C GLU A 151 5.66 -3.90 -5.62
N MET A 152 4.49 -3.83 -4.99
CA MET A 152 3.59 -2.69 -5.12
C MET A 152 4.19 -1.41 -4.50
N ALA A 153 5.02 -1.53 -3.47
CA ALA A 153 5.79 -0.41 -2.93
C ALA A 153 7.01 -0.04 -3.80
N SER A 154 7.66 -1.03 -4.40
CA SER A 154 8.95 -0.88 -5.07
C SER A 154 8.82 -0.29 -6.48
N VAL A 155 7.88 -0.78 -7.29
CA VAL A 155 7.71 -0.36 -8.69
C VAL A 155 7.46 1.15 -8.83
N PRO A 156 6.53 1.77 -8.07
CA PRO A 156 6.36 3.22 -8.12
C PRO A 156 7.58 3.98 -7.59
N SER A 157 8.27 3.41 -6.60
CA SER A 157 9.48 4.01 -6.02
C SER A 157 10.64 4.09 -7.01
N TYR A 158 10.77 3.11 -7.93
CA TYR A 158 11.75 3.16 -9.01
C TYR A 158 11.52 4.35 -9.94
N VAL A 159 10.25 4.61 -10.26
CA VAL A 159 9.85 5.75 -11.10
C VAL A 159 10.07 7.07 -10.35
N LEU A 160 9.70 7.13 -9.06
CA LEU A 160 9.87 8.31 -8.22
C LEU A 160 11.35 8.72 -8.06
N ALA A 161 12.28 7.76 -8.00
CA ALA A 161 13.71 8.05 -7.93
C ALA A 161 14.23 8.83 -9.15
N GLY A 162 13.59 8.66 -10.32
CA GLY A 162 13.93 9.32 -11.57
C GLY A 162 12.99 10.45 -11.98
N PHE A 163 12.09 10.88 -11.08
CA PHE A 163 10.96 11.73 -11.45
C PHE A 163 11.36 13.10 -12.03
N LEU A 164 12.47 13.68 -11.56
CA LEU A 164 12.94 14.98 -12.05
C LEU A 164 13.54 14.87 -13.47
N LYS A 165 12.69 15.09 -14.47
CA LYS A 165 13.03 15.15 -15.89
C LYS A 165 14.19 16.12 -16.15
N GLY A 166 15.12 15.71 -17.02
CA GLY A 166 16.26 16.53 -17.47
C GLY A 166 17.52 16.46 -16.59
N LYS A 167 17.49 15.76 -15.45
CA LYS A 167 18.68 15.50 -14.63
C LYS A 167 19.25 14.11 -14.91
N ARG A 168 20.40 14.05 -15.59
CA ARG A 168 21.12 12.78 -15.86
C ARG A 168 21.31 11.90 -14.61
N PRO A 169 21.68 12.43 -13.42
CA PRO A 169 21.84 11.59 -12.24
C PRO A 169 20.55 10.89 -11.79
N GLY A 170 19.39 11.51 -11.99
CA GLY A 170 18.10 10.92 -11.59
C GLY A 170 17.73 9.71 -12.45
N GLY A 171 17.96 9.79 -13.77
CA GLY A 171 17.73 8.67 -14.69
C GLY A 171 18.65 7.48 -14.40
N GLU A 172 19.93 7.74 -14.11
CA GLU A 172 20.88 6.68 -13.74
C GLU A 172 20.52 6.04 -12.38
N ALA A 173 20.10 6.85 -11.40
CA ALA A 173 19.66 6.35 -10.10
C ALA A 173 18.41 5.47 -10.20
N ALA A 174 17.40 5.88 -10.97
CA ALA A 174 16.19 5.11 -11.22
C ALA A 174 16.49 3.77 -11.90
N LEU A 175 17.35 3.78 -12.93
CA LEU A 175 17.74 2.56 -13.63
C LEU A 175 18.48 1.59 -12.69
N LYS A 176 19.46 2.09 -11.91
CA LYS A 176 20.16 1.28 -10.91
C LYS A 176 19.17 0.70 -9.89
N PHE A 177 18.28 1.54 -9.37
CA PHE A 177 17.32 1.13 -8.35
C PHE A 177 16.36 0.05 -8.88
N ALA A 178 15.87 0.19 -10.12
CA ALA A 178 15.02 -0.81 -10.76
C ALA A 178 15.76 -2.14 -11.01
N VAL A 179 17.01 -2.10 -11.49
CA VAL A 179 17.81 -3.31 -11.78
C VAL A 179 18.15 -4.07 -10.50
N PHE A 180 18.66 -3.37 -9.47
CA PHE A 180 18.95 -3.99 -8.18
C PHE A 180 17.66 -4.46 -7.50
N GLY A 181 16.60 -3.68 -7.57
CA GLY A 181 15.29 -4.03 -7.06
C GLY A 181 14.73 -5.30 -7.67
N GLY A 182 14.72 -5.40 -9.00
CA GLY A 182 14.27 -6.61 -9.71
C GLY A 182 15.12 -7.84 -9.41
N ALA A 183 16.44 -7.68 -9.28
CA ALA A 183 17.32 -8.78 -8.85
C ALA A 183 16.98 -9.25 -7.42
N THR A 184 16.78 -8.33 -6.48
CA THR A 184 16.38 -8.68 -5.10
C THR A 184 15.00 -9.32 -5.03
N ALA A 185 14.05 -8.86 -5.85
CA ALA A 185 12.71 -9.45 -5.96
C ALA A 185 12.78 -10.90 -6.45
N GLY A 186 13.63 -11.18 -7.43
CA GLY A 186 13.89 -12.55 -7.91
C GLY A 186 14.46 -13.46 -6.82
N VAL A 187 15.44 -12.98 -6.05
CA VAL A 187 16.01 -13.73 -4.91
C VAL A 187 14.97 -13.98 -3.83
N MET A 188 14.16 -12.96 -3.49
CA MET A 188 13.07 -13.08 -2.52
C MET A 188 12.04 -14.12 -2.97
N LEU A 189 11.58 -14.06 -4.22
CA LEU A 189 10.60 -15.00 -4.75
C LEU A 189 11.15 -16.43 -4.77
N TYR A 190 12.41 -16.62 -5.17
CA TYR A 190 13.08 -17.91 -5.09
C TYR A 190 13.12 -18.43 -3.65
N GLY A 191 13.49 -17.59 -2.67
CA GLY A 191 13.48 -17.95 -1.25
C GLY A 191 12.09 -18.36 -0.75
N ILE A 192 11.05 -17.61 -1.12
CA ILE A 192 9.65 -17.94 -0.80
C ILE A 192 9.27 -19.30 -1.37
N THR A 193 9.64 -19.59 -2.63
CA THR A 193 9.34 -20.89 -3.26
C THR A 193 10.06 -22.05 -2.58
N LEU A 194 11.30 -21.85 -2.14
CA LEU A 194 12.08 -22.87 -1.43
C LEU A 194 11.49 -23.16 -0.05
N LEU A 195 11.16 -22.11 0.72
CA LEU A 195 10.51 -22.26 2.02
C LEU A 195 9.14 -22.92 1.89
N GLY A 196 8.32 -22.49 0.93
CA GLY A 196 7.02 -23.08 0.67
C GLY A 196 7.10 -24.52 0.18
N GLY A 197 8.14 -24.87 -0.58
CA GLY A 197 8.39 -26.24 -1.02
C GLY A 197 8.81 -27.18 0.11
N VAL A 198 9.63 -26.70 1.05
CA VAL A 198 10.10 -27.48 2.22
C VAL A 198 9.00 -27.62 3.27
N LEU A 199 8.27 -26.54 3.57
CA LEU A 199 7.25 -26.51 4.64
C LEU A 199 5.85 -26.89 4.14
N GLY A 200 5.65 -27.01 2.82
CA GLY A 200 4.37 -27.38 2.22
C GLY A 200 3.26 -26.33 2.35
N SER A 201 3.59 -25.10 2.78
CA SER A 201 2.63 -24.01 2.98
C SER A 201 3.29 -22.64 2.77
N PHE A 202 2.49 -21.66 2.37
CA PHE A 202 2.87 -20.25 2.25
C PHE A 202 2.19 -19.36 3.30
N HIS A 203 1.35 -19.96 4.15
CA HIS A 203 0.66 -19.29 5.25
C HIS A 203 1.57 -19.21 6.47
N ILE A 204 1.91 -17.99 6.89
CA ILE A 204 2.97 -17.73 7.87
C ILE A 204 2.71 -18.43 9.22
N PRO A 205 1.49 -18.38 9.79
CA PRO A 205 1.19 -19.09 11.05
C PRO A 205 1.33 -20.61 10.94
N THR A 206 1.01 -21.20 9.78
CA THR A 206 1.15 -22.65 9.56
C THR A 206 2.62 -23.03 9.44
N MET A 207 3.41 -22.24 8.72
CA MET A 207 4.85 -22.43 8.59
C MET A 207 5.56 -22.36 9.96
N ALA A 208 5.12 -21.48 10.86
CA ALA A 208 5.69 -21.34 12.19
C ALA A 208 5.38 -22.51 13.15
N SER A 209 4.41 -23.36 12.81
CA SER A 209 4.02 -24.51 13.63
C SER A 209 4.73 -25.82 13.28
N HIS A 210 5.55 -25.83 12.22
CA HIS A 210 6.41 -26.94 11.80
C HIS A 210 7.79 -26.85 12.45
#